data_AF-A0A913X5A1-F1
#
_entry.id   AF-A0A913X5A1-F1
#
_cell.length_a   1.000
_cell.length_b   1.000
_cell.length_c   1.000
_cell.angle_alpha   90.00
_cell.angle_beta   90.00
_cell.angle_gamma   90.00
#
_symmetry.space_group_name_H-M   'P 1'
#
loop_
_entity.id
_entity.type
_entity.pdbx_description
1 polymer ?
#
loop_
_entity_poly.entity_id
_entity_poly.type
_entity_poly.pdbx_seq_one_letter_code
_entity_poly.pdbx_strand_id
1 'polypeptide(L)'
;MDDCRVHGLKHDSVLKGQEALLEWCKQKTTGYKDVRVINMTDSWRDGLAFCALIHKFRPDLINFDDLTKDDPQKNVSLAFTAAEELGIPALLDVGDVVDTIPDELAMLTYVSQFYHRFKDQDTEHDNHPETKKKLRYMLDILCDEESRRKLNF
;
A
#
# COMPACT_ATOMS: atom_id res chain seq x y z
N MET A 1 14.58 -17.53 -32.45
CA MET A 1 13.47 -16.57 -32.62
C MET A 1 12.78 -16.41 -31.27
N ASP A 2 12.87 -15.20 -30.73
CA ASP A 2 11.88 -14.52 -29.86
C ASP A 2 11.45 -15.13 -28.51
N ASP A 3 12.22 -14.90 -27.44
CA ASP A 3 11.71 -15.01 -26.05
C ASP A 3 11.98 -13.77 -25.16
N CYS A 4 12.80 -12.80 -25.59
CA CYS A 4 13.17 -11.65 -24.74
C CYS A 4 12.11 -10.54 -24.60
N ARG A 5 10.99 -10.56 -25.35
CA ARG A 5 10.08 -9.39 -25.41
C ARG A 5 8.85 -9.48 -24.50
N VAL A 6 8.50 -10.65 -24.00
CA VAL A 6 7.26 -10.83 -23.21
C VAL A 6 7.46 -10.49 -21.73
N HIS A 7 8.65 -10.77 -21.18
CA HIS A 7 8.98 -10.51 -19.77
C HIS A 7 9.10 -9.00 -19.46
N GLY A 8 9.65 -8.20 -20.38
CA GLY A 8 9.82 -6.75 -20.19
C GLY A 8 8.51 -5.94 -20.12
N LEU A 9 7.45 -6.39 -20.80
CA LEU A 9 6.16 -5.69 -20.82
C LEU A 9 5.38 -5.85 -19.50
N LYS A 10 5.50 -7.01 -18.84
CA LYS A 10 4.86 -7.26 -17.54
C LYS A 10 5.54 -6.44 -16.43
N HIS A 11 6.87 -6.44 -16.39
CA HIS A 11 7.64 -5.69 -15.40
C HIS A 11 7.37 -4.17 -15.47
N ASP A 12 7.40 -3.59 -16.67
CA ASP A 12 7.10 -2.16 -16.88
C ASP A 12 5.68 -1.76 -16.42
N SER A 13 4.72 -2.66 -16.61
CA SER A 13 3.34 -2.43 -16.18
C SER A 13 3.17 -2.53 -14.65
N VAL A 14 3.94 -3.39 -13.98
CA VAL A 14 3.96 -3.49 -12.51
C VAL A 14 4.57 -2.22 -11.92
N LEU A 15 5.71 -1.74 -12.45
CA LEU A 15 6.32 -0.48 -12.01
C LEU A 15 5.33 0.70 -12.12
N LYS A 16 4.64 0.81 -13.25
CA LYS A 16 3.61 1.84 -13.46
C LYS A 16 2.42 1.73 -12.50
N GLY A 17 2.06 0.51 -12.08
CA GLY A 17 1.04 0.27 -11.06
C GLY A 17 1.52 0.65 -9.66
N GLN A 18 2.77 0.33 -9.33
CA GLN A 18 3.41 0.68 -8.07
C GLN A 18 3.51 2.20 -7.91
N GLU A 19 3.94 2.91 -8.95
CA GLU A 19 3.99 4.38 -8.95
C GLU A 19 2.60 4.98 -8.73
N ALA A 20 1.57 4.46 -9.41
CA ALA A 20 0.19 4.87 -9.22
C ALA A 20 -0.31 4.64 -7.79
N LEU A 21 0.04 3.51 -7.17
CA LEU A 21 -0.38 3.21 -5.79
C LEU A 21 0.33 4.12 -4.80
N LEU A 22 1.62 4.38 -5.03
CA LEU A 22 2.43 5.28 -4.22
C LEU A 22 1.88 6.71 -4.28
N GLU A 23 1.51 7.16 -5.47
CA GLU A 23 0.89 8.47 -5.67
C GLU A 23 -0.45 8.57 -4.94
N TRP A 24 -1.30 7.55 -5.05
CA TRP A 24 -2.54 7.50 -4.28
C TRP A 24 -2.28 7.60 -2.77
N CYS A 25 -1.32 6.83 -2.24
CA CYS A 25 -0.96 6.88 -0.82
C CYS A 25 -0.50 8.28 -0.40
N LYS A 26 0.37 8.92 -1.20
CA LYS A 26 0.84 10.31 -0.97
C LYS A 26 -0.32 11.28 -0.91
N GLN A 27 -1.25 11.21 -1.87
CA GLN A 27 -2.41 12.09 -1.92
C GLN A 27 -3.31 11.92 -0.69
N LYS A 28 -3.58 10.68 -0.26
CA LYS A 28 -4.48 10.42 0.89
C LYS A 28 -3.86 10.73 2.24
N THR A 29 -2.54 10.68 2.34
CA THR A 29 -1.78 11.02 3.55
C THR A 29 -1.29 12.46 3.59
N THR A 30 -1.59 13.26 2.55
CA THR A 30 -1.22 14.69 2.54
C THR A 30 -1.94 15.44 3.67
N GLY A 31 -1.17 16.22 4.44
CA GLY A 31 -1.66 17.00 5.57
C GLY A 31 -1.57 16.30 6.93
N TYR A 32 -1.20 15.02 6.96
CA TYR A 32 -0.93 14.33 8.22
C TYR A 32 0.47 14.68 8.74
N LYS A 33 0.55 14.95 10.05
CA LYS A 33 1.81 15.28 10.73
C LYS A 33 2.76 14.08 10.71
N ASP A 34 4.03 14.35 10.45
CA ASP A 34 5.13 13.36 10.42
C ASP A 34 4.96 12.21 9.41
N VAL A 35 3.93 12.25 8.56
CA VAL A 35 3.72 11.25 7.50
C VAL A 35 4.31 11.73 6.19
N ARG A 36 5.23 10.94 5.63
CA ARG A 36 5.79 11.20 4.30
C ARG A 36 6.04 9.89 3.55
N VAL A 37 5.09 9.52 2.69
CA VAL A 37 5.20 8.33 1.85
C VAL A 37 6.03 8.65 0.62
N ILE A 38 7.25 8.11 0.50
CA ILE A 38 8.11 8.29 -0.69
C ILE A 38 8.50 6.98 -1.38
N ASN A 39 8.35 5.86 -0.68
CA ASN A 39 8.62 4.50 -1.17
C ASN A 39 7.62 3.50 -0.56
N MET A 40 7.67 2.25 -1.00
CA MET A 40 6.88 1.14 -0.45
C MET A 40 7.70 0.27 0.50
N THR A 41 8.67 0.87 1.21
CA THR A 41 9.53 0.19 2.19
C THR A 41 9.60 1.01 3.48
N ASP A 42 10.66 1.79 3.68
CA ASP A 42 10.97 2.50 4.93
C ASP A 42 9.92 3.55 5.33
N SER A 43 9.18 4.11 4.36
CA SER A 43 8.16 5.16 4.62
C SER A 43 6.98 4.67 5.47
N TRP A 44 6.89 3.36 5.72
CA TRP A 44 5.78 2.72 6.41
C TRP A 44 6.18 2.12 7.76
N ARG A 45 7.48 2.08 8.08
CA ARG A 45 8.03 1.40 9.25
C ARG A 45 7.61 2.02 10.58
N ASP A 46 7.31 3.31 10.57
CA ASP A 46 6.81 4.03 11.74
C ASP A 46 5.30 3.79 12.00
N GLY A 47 4.61 3.10 11.08
CA GLY A 47 3.18 2.81 11.14
C GLY A 47 2.25 4.00 10.87
N LEU A 48 2.77 5.23 10.84
CA LEU A 48 1.95 6.44 10.71
C LEU A 48 1.27 6.52 9.34
N ALA A 49 1.95 6.05 8.28
CA ALA A 49 1.36 6.00 6.95
C ALA A 49 0.11 5.11 6.89
N PHE A 50 0.12 3.94 7.54
CA PHE A 50 -1.06 3.07 7.63
C PHE A 50 -2.18 3.73 8.45
N CYS A 51 -1.83 4.30 9.61
CA CYS A 51 -2.79 4.98 10.46
C CYS A 51 -3.45 6.17 9.74
N ALA A 52 -2.68 6.96 8.99
CA ALA A 52 -3.19 8.10 8.25
C ALA A 52 -4.15 7.69 7.13
N LEU A 53 -3.84 6.60 6.41
CA LEU A 53 -4.75 6.06 5.39
C LEU A 53 -6.09 5.62 6.00
N ILE A 54 -6.06 4.85 7.08
CA ILE A 54 -7.29 4.40 7.74
C ILE A 54 -8.07 5.60 8.27
N HIS A 55 -7.40 6.51 9.01
CA HIS A 55 -8.04 7.70 9.58
C HIS A 55 -8.70 8.58 8.51
N LYS A 56 -8.11 8.67 7.30
CA LYS A 56 -8.68 9.46 6.20
C LYS A 56 -10.08 9.01 5.79
N PHE A 57 -10.35 7.71 5.82
CA PHE A 57 -11.64 7.14 5.42
C PHE A 57 -12.53 6.78 6.61
N ARG A 58 -11.93 6.43 7.74
CA ARG A 58 -12.58 5.99 8.98
C ARG A 58 -11.89 6.62 10.19
N PRO A 59 -12.11 7.93 10.42
CA PRO A 59 -11.48 8.64 11.53
C PRO A 59 -11.94 8.12 12.90
N ASP A 60 -13.07 7.40 12.95
CA ASP A 60 -13.60 6.76 14.14
C ASP A 60 -12.74 5.61 14.68
N LEU A 61 -11.86 5.02 13.85
CA LEU A 61 -11.05 3.86 14.24
C LEU A 61 -9.66 4.21 14.80
N ILE A 62 -9.16 5.41 14.51
CA ILE A 62 -7.79 5.82 14.86
C ILE A 62 -7.81 7.22 15.41
N ASN A 63 -7.32 7.43 16.64
CA ASN A 63 -7.03 8.78 17.11
C ASN A 63 -5.62 9.18 16.64
N PHE A 64 -5.51 9.82 15.47
CA PHE A 64 -4.20 10.11 14.87
C PHE A 64 -3.37 11.10 15.69
N ASP A 65 -4.01 12.05 16.37
CA ASP A 65 -3.32 13.09 17.14
C ASP A 65 -2.52 12.54 18.34
N ASP A 66 -2.86 11.34 18.81
CA ASP A 66 -2.17 10.63 19.90
C ASP A 66 -0.99 9.77 19.40
N LEU A 67 -0.76 9.69 18.09
CA LEU A 67 0.30 8.86 17.51
C LEU A 67 1.62 9.64 17.39
N THR A 68 2.72 8.92 17.58
CA THR A 68 4.08 9.43 17.41
C THR A 68 4.95 8.43 16.68
N LYS A 69 5.92 8.91 15.90
CA LYS A 69 6.89 8.08 15.18
C LYS A 69 7.79 7.24 16.10
N ASP A 70 7.88 7.61 17.38
CA ASP A 70 8.73 6.95 18.36
C ASP A 70 8.13 5.62 18.88
N ASP A 71 6.85 5.34 18.56
CA ASP A 71 6.14 4.10 18.95
C ASP A 71 5.71 3.25 17.72
N PRO A 72 6.65 2.82 16.85
CA PRO A 72 6.32 2.16 15.59
C PRO A 72 5.53 0.86 15.76
N GLN A 73 5.90 0.02 16.75
CA GLN A 73 5.20 -1.24 17.03
C GLN A 73 3.73 -1.01 17.41
N LYS A 74 3.47 0.02 18.23
CA LYS A 74 2.11 0.40 18.63
C LYS A 74 1.31 0.90 17.43
N ASN A 75 1.90 1.78 16.62
CA ASN A 75 1.23 2.36 15.45
C ASN A 75 0.86 1.29 14.42
N VAL A 76 1.80 0.42 14.06
CA VAL A 76 1.58 -0.67 13.10
C VAL A 76 0.54 -1.65 13.63
N SER A 77 0.64 -2.07 14.90
CA SER A 77 -0.34 -2.96 15.51
C SER A 77 -1.74 -2.36 15.51
N LEU A 78 -1.87 -1.08 15.89
CA LEU A 78 -3.15 -0.37 15.88
C LEU A 78 -3.74 -0.31 14.47
N ALA A 79 -2.90 0.03 13.48
CA ALA A 79 -3.33 0.10 12.10
C ALA A 79 -3.82 -1.26 11.58
N PHE A 80 -3.12 -2.35 11.91
CA PHE A 80 -3.50 -3.68 11.43
C PHE A 80 -4.82 -4.13 12.04
N THR A 81 -5.01 -3.95 13.36
CA THR A 81 -6.29 -4.25 14.02
C THR A 81 -7.42 -3.41 13.42
N ALA A 82 -7.21 -2.11 13.19
CA ALA A 82 -8.21 -1.25 12.56
C ALA A 82 -8.49 -1.67 11.09
N ALA A 83 -7.49 -2.17 10.37
CA ALA A 83 -7.66 -2.69 9.02
C ALA A 83 -8.51 -3.98 9.00
N GLU A 84 -8.33 -4.87 9.97
CA GLU A 84 -9.14 -6.10 10.12
C GLU A 84 -10.62 -5.80 10.36
N GLU A 85 -10.94 -4.79 11.18
CA GLU A 85 -12.32 -4.30 11.39
C GLU A 85 -12.96 -3.77 10.10
N LEU A 86 -12.13 -3.36 9.12
CA LEU A 86 -12.56 -2.95 7.80
C LEU A 86 -12.62 -4.11 6.80
N GLY A 87 -12.28 -5.32 7.21
CA GLY A 87 -12.21 -6.52 6.38
C GLY A 87 -10.95 -6.62 5.52
N ILE A 88 -9.89 -5.88 5.84
CA ILE A 88 -8.58 -6.01 5.22
C ILE A 88 -7.76 -7.01 6.06
N PRO A 89 -7.47 -8.22 5.58
CA PRO A 89 -6.71 -9.20 6.35
C PRO A 89 -5.27 -8.73 6.54
N ALA A 90 -4.71 -8.89 7.73
CA ALA A 90 -3.29 -8.64 7.98
C ALA A 90 -2.44 -9.64 7.18
N LEU A 91 -1.65 -9.13 6.21
CA LEU A 91 -0.75 -9.95 5.38
C LEU A 91 0.70 -9.88 5.85
N LEU A 92 1.00 -8.95 6.75
CA LEU A 92 2.32 -8.69 7.30
C LEU A 92 2.23 -8.80 8.82
N ASP A 93 3.30 -9.26 9.44
CA ASP A 93 3.45 -9.17 10.89
C ASP A 93 4.04 -7.81 11.29
N VAL A 94 3.73 -7.35 12.51
CA VAL A 94 4.25 -6.08 13.04
C VAL A 94 5.78 -6.05 13.01
N GLY A 95 6.42 -7.17 13.36
CA GLY A 95 7.89 -7.28 13.36
C GLY A 95 8.51 -7.18 11.97
N ASP A 96 7.86 -7.72 10.94
CA ASP A 96 8.35 -7.65 9.56
C ASP A 96 8.39 -6.21 9.04
N VAL A 97 7.47 -5.37 9.51
CA VAL A 97 7.41 -3.95 9.16
C VAL A 97 8.35 -3.12 10.01
N VAL A 98 8.40 -3.34 11.32
CA VAL A 98 9.10 -2.45 12.25
C VAL A 98 10.56 -2.85 12.43
N ASP A 99 10.82 -4.12 12.71
CA ASP A 99 12.12 -4.61 13.14
C ASP A 99 13.08 -4.79 11.94
N THR A 100 12.54 -4.89 10.73
CA THR A 100 13.31 -5.01 9.49
C THR A 100 12.86 -4.01 8.43
N ILE A 101 13.61 -3.91 7.32
CA ILE A 101 13.13 -3.20 6.13
C ILE A 101 12.16 -4.15 5.43
N PRO A 102 10.86 -3.79 5.33
CA PRO A 102 9.90 -4.70 4.74
C PRO A 102 10.15 -4.86 3.25
N ASP A 103 9.85 -6.05 2.73
CA ASP A 103 9.92 -6.34 1.30
C ASP A 103 8.94 -5.46 0.52
N GLU A 104 9.41 -4.82 -0.55
CA GLU A 104 8.63 -3.85 -1.32
C GLU A 104 7.39 -4.49 -1.95
N LEU A 105 7.50 -5.73 -2.43
CA LEU A 105 6.40 -6.44 -3.06
C LEU A 105 5.34 -6.87 -2.03
N ALA A 106 5.78 -7.31 -0.85
CA ALA A 106 4.90 -7.63 0.27
C ALA A 106 4.12 -6.39 0.76
N MET A 107 4.81 -5.25 0.91
CA MET A 107 4.21 -3.96 1.23
C MET A 107 3.22 -3.50 0.16
N LEU A 108 3.60 -3.54 -1.11
CA LEU A 108 2.72 -3.22 -2.23
C LEU A 108 1.45 -4.06 -2.21
N THR A 109 1.60 -5.37 -2.03
CA THR A 109 0.48 -6.32 -1.95
C THR A 109 -0.45 -5.94 -0.80
N TYR A 110 0.11 -5.64 0.38
CA TYR A 110 -0.69 -5.27 1.53
C TYR A 110 -1.39 -3.91 1.37
N VAL A 111 -0.67 -2.86 0.99
CA VAL A 111 -1.21 -1.51 0.75
C VAL A 111 -2.27 -1.51 -0.36
N SER A 112 -2.14 -2.39 -1.35
CA SER A 112 -3.12 -2.51 -2.42
C SER A 112 -4.51 -2.97 -1.93
N GLN A 113 -4.58 -3.70 -0.80
CA GLN A 113 -5.84 -4.06 -0.17
C GLN A 113 -6.56 -2.84 0.42
N PHE A 114 -5.81 -1.89 0.99
CA PHE A 114 -6.37 -0.60 1.42
C PHE A 114 -6.95 0.17 0.25
N TYR A 115 -6.22 0.24 -0.87
CA TYR A 115 -6.74 0.85 -2.08
C TYR A 115 -8.02 0.15 -2.55
N HIS A 116 -8.04 -1.17 -2.64
CA HIS A 116 -9.25 -1.91 -3.02
C HIS A 116 -10.43 -1.66 -2.10
N ARG A 117 -10.18 -1.53 -0.80
CA ARG A 117 -11.21 -1.30 0.19
C ARG A 117 -11.78 0.12 0.16
N PHE A 118 -10.97 1.10 -0.22
CA PHE A 118 -11.31 2.52 -0.16
C PHE A 118 -11.56 3.17 -1.52
N LYS A 119 -11.18 2.56 -2.64
CA LYS A 119 -11.34 3.14 -4.00
C LYS A 119 -12.76 3.57 -4.36
N ASP A 120 -13.77 2.92 -3.77
CA ASP A 120 -15.18 3.21 -4.04
C ASP A 120 -15.72 4.31 -3.10
N GLN A 121 -15.05 4.56 -1.97
CA GLN A 121 -15.32 5.67 -1.05
C GLN A 121 -14.57 6.93 -1.44
N ASP A 122 -13.52 6.79 -2.24
CA ASP A 122 -12.72 7.87 -2.77
C ASP A 122 -13.40 8.51 -4.00
N THR A 123 -14.52 9.21 -3.77
CA THR A 123 -15.32 9.81 -4.85
C THR A 123 -14.79 11.13 -5.37
N GLU A 124 -13.89 11.81 -4.65
CA GLU A 124 -13.72 13.26 -4.87
C GLU A 124 -12.45 13.75 -5.58
N HIS A 125 -11.32 13.04 -5.73
CA HIS A 125 -10.12 13.77 -6.19
C HIS A 125 -9.07 13.08 -7.08
N ASP A 126 -9.27 11.85 -7.59
CA ASP A 126 -8.48 11.37 -8.74
C ASP A 126 -9.23 10.31 -9.55
N ASN A 127 -9.85 10.75 -10.64
CA ASN A 127 -10.51 9.88 -11.62
C ASN A 127 -9.69 9.82 -12.90
N HIS A 128 -8.36 9.65 -12.83
CA HIS A 128 -7.64 9.30 -14.06
C HIS A 128 -7.95 7.83 -14.40
N PRO A 129 -8.71 7.55 -15.48
CA PRO A 129 -9.11 6.19 -15.83
C PRO A 129 -7.89 5.29 -16.09
N GLU A 130 -6.76 5.88 -16.48
CA GLU A 130 -5.50 5.18 -16.70
C GLU A 130 -4.85 4.70 -15.40
N THR A 131 -4.87 5.50 -14.33
CA THR A 131 -4.36 5.11 -13.00
C THR A 131 -5.13 3.91 -12.46
N LYS A 132 -6.46 3.96 -12.54
CA LYS A 132 -7.32 2.82 -12.15
C LYS A 132 -7.03 1.58 -12.97
N LYS A 133 -6.77 1.73 -14.28
CA LYS A 133 -6.42 0.61 -15.17
C LYS A 133 -5.05 0.01 -14.83
N LYS A 134 -4.04 0.84 -14.56
CA LYS A 134 -2.69 0.40 -14.16
C LYS A 134 -2.73 -0.33 -12.82
N LEU A 135 -3.44 0.22 -11.84
CA LEU A 135 -3.61 -0.40 -10.53
C LEU A 135 -4.32 -1.76 -10.62
N ARG A 136 -5.40 -1.84 -11.41
CA ARG A 136 -6.09 -3.12 -11.62
C ARG A 136 -5.18 -4.16 -12.27
N TYR A 137 -4.44 -3.79 -13.32
CA TYR A 137 -3.53 -4.72 -13.99
C TYR A 137 -2.42 -5.22 -13.06
N MET A 138 -1.83 -4.32 -12.26
CA MET A 138 -0.85 -4.71 -11.24
C MET A 138 -1.46 -5.65 -10.21
N LEU A 139 -2.67 -5.34 -9.72
CA LEU A 139 -3.38 -6.15 -8.74
C LEU A 139 -3.69 -7.56 -9.25
N ASP A 140 -4.09 -7.68 -10.51
CA ASP A 140 -4.32 -8.97 -11.18
C ASP A 140 -3.00 -9.78 -11.22
N ILE A 141 -1.87 -9.13 -11.47
CA ILE A 141 -0.55 -9.78 -11.46
C ILE A 141 -0.12 -10.20 -10.05
N LEU A 142 -0.33 -9.37 -9.04
CA LEU A 142 0.04 -9.67 -7.65
C LEU A 142 -0.82 -10.79 -7.05
N CYS A 143 -2.09 -10.89 -7.48
CA CYS A 143 -2.98 -11.98 -7.08
C CYS A 143 -2.66 -13.31 -7.79
N ASP A 144 -1.97 -13.29 -8.92
CA ASP A 144 -1.60 -14.49 -9.68
C ASP A 144 -0.24 -15.02 -9.22
N GLU A 145 -0.24 -16.13 -8.48
CA GLU A 145 0.98 -16.72 -7.90
C GLU A 145 2.04 -17.08 -8.96
N GLU A 146 1.63 -17.49 -10.16
CA GLU A 146 2.54 -17.83 -11.26
C GLU A 146 3.24 -16.57 -11.79
N SER A 147 2.50 -15.49 -11.99
CA SER A 147 3.04 -14.19 -12.42
C SER A 147 3.90 -13.54 -11.34
N ARG A 148 3.50 -13.67 -10.07
CA ARG A 148 4.29 -13.18 -8.92
C ARG A 148 5.65 -13.87 -8.80
N ARG A 149 5.71 -15.19 -9.05
CA ARG A 149 7.00 -15.91 -9.10
C ARG A 149 7.88 -15.39 -10.22
N LYS A 150 7.33 -15.15 -11.41
CA LYS A 150 8.09 -14.60 -12.56
C LYS A 150 8.60 -13.16 -12.38
N LEU A 151 8.18 -12.45 -11.33
CA LEU A 151 8.72 -11.15 -10.97
C LEU A 151 9.93 -11.23 -10.01
N ASN A 152 10.14 -12.38 -9.37
CA ASN A 152 11.21 -12.62 -8.38
C ASN A 152 12.35 -13.50 -8.92
N PHE A 153 12.37 -13.82 -10.22
CA PHE A 153 13.36 -14.70 -10.87
C PHE A 153 13.86 -14.12 -12.19
#